data_AF-A0A834ND79-F1
#
_entry.id   AF-A0A834ND79-F1
#
_cell.length_a   1.000
_cell.length_b   1.000
_cell.length_c   1.000
_cell.angle_alpha   90.00
_cell.angle_beta   90.00
_cell.angle_gamma   90.00
#
_symmetry.space_group_name_H-M   'P 1'
#
loop_
_entity.id
_entity.type
_entity.pdbx_description
1 polymer ?
#
loop_
_entity_poly.entity_id
_entity_poly.type
_entity_poly.pdbx_seq_one_letter_code
_entity_poly.pdbx_strand_id
1 'polypeptide(L)'
;MAEKKVNNLSELSSSKVAALSMIFEDCTNALVIYRETLKRIFKRSKNTTVPYVLYELQNLETTDKRVLNEDMTKMVKDMQEQATYNKLQNDSLYVKGIMEKLKEEIRERGSFDVLTKEIERIVTRRKEEEALFEECTTMKKTAMELRQTLANEKMSNEAERTRLRNILLDLKNENEKLKIVSDIEHKYSCKWNEAKCQQNSIRCKEEWRRLKKTLDDLHEREKIEEIVSTELITFLTQDIASIERKIEEWQRRYDREKKMYEKEICEVNIQIETRQKDLAELSQEYNEKQKFIDTYLAEKEALKKQKEHEQHVRGCAIRIQAFWRGVMVRRKLGPYRPEEKKKKRQLKSKK
;
A
#
# COMPACT_ATOMS: atom_id res chain seq x y z
N MET A 1 17.90 -42.69 -94.09
CA MET A 1 18.61 -43.91 -94.54
C MET A 1 17.54 -44.84 -95.08
N ALA A 2 17.63 -45.29 -96.35
CA ALA A 2 16.49 -45.74 -97.17
C ALA A 2 15.38 -44.66 -97.34
N GLU A 3 14.52 -44.58 -98.36
CA GLU A 3 14.49 -45.01 -99.77
C GLU A 3 13.43 -44.10 -100.48
N LYS A 4 13.23 -44.00 -101.81
CA LYS A 4 13.69 -44.77 -102.99
C LYS A 4 13.78 -43.85 -104.23
N LYS A 5 14.12 -44.41 -105.40
CA LYS A 5 14.12 -43.79 -106.75
C LYS A 5 12.75 -43.28 -107.22
N VAL A 6 12.73 -42.09 -107.83
CA VAL A 6 11.90 -41.72 -109.01
C VAL A 6 12.78 -40.81 -109.90
N ASN A 7 13.80 -41.31 -110.59
CA ASN A 7 13.71 -42.02 -111.88
C ASN A 7 12.84 -41.30 -112.94
N ASN A 8 13.51 -40.51 -113.78
CA ASN A 8 13.28 -40.29 -115.22
C ASN A 8 11.82 -40.21 -115.72
N LEU A 9 11.34 -38.99 -115.99
CA LEU A 9 10.46 -38.74 -117.12
C LEU A 9 11.30 -38.31 -118.32
N SER A 10 11.86 -39.32 -119.00
CA SER A 10 12.56 -39.18 -120.28
C SER A 10 11.64 -38.64 -121.37
N GLU A 11 12.20 -37.84 -122.28
CA GLU A 11 11.58 -37.22 -123.45
C GLU A 11 10.34 -37.94 -123.99
N LEU A 12 9.21 -37.23 -123.90
CA LEU A 12 7.91 -37.76 -124.29
C LEU A 12 7.81 -37.82 -125.82
N SER A 13 7.81 -39.02 -126.41
CA SER A 13 7.66 -39.15 -127.86
C SER A 13 6.33 -38.55 -128.35
N SER A 14 6.33 -37.93 -129.54
CA SER A 14 5.20 -37.16 -130.08
C SER A 14 3.83 -37.89 -130.00
N SER A 15 3.83 -39.21 -130.20
CA SER A 15 2.63 -40.06 -130.04
C SER A 15 2.06 -40.07 -128.61
N LYS A 16 2.91 -40.04 -127.58
CA LYS A 16 2.50 -39.99 -126.17
C LYS A 16 2.00 -38.60 -125.76
N VAL A 17 2.59 -37.54 -126.31
CA VAL A 17 2.12 -36.14 -126.13
C VAL A 17 0.68 -36.01 -126.65
N ALA A 18 0.40 -36.50 -127.85
CA ALA A 18 -0.93 -36.46 -128.44
C ALA A 18 -1.98 -37.25 -127.62
N ALA A 19 -1.64 -38.47 -127.19
CA ALA A 19 -2.52 -39.29 -126.36
C ALA A 19 -2.83 -38.66 -125.00
N LEU A 20 -1.82 -38.08 -124.33
CA LEU A 20 -2.03 -37.38 -123.06
C LEU A 20 -2.84 -36.09 -123.25
N SER A 21 -2.63 -35.35 -124.34
CA SER A 21 -3.41 -34.15 -124.64
C SER A 21 -4.90 -34.48 -124.86
N MET A 22 -5.24 -35.60 -125.54
CA MET A 22 -6.62 -36.10 -125.62
C MET A 22 -7.19 -36.45 -124.24
N ILE A 23 -6.43 -37.14 -123.39
CA ILE A 23 -6.86 -37.49 -122.02
C ILE A 23 -7.11 -36.24 -121.18
N PHE A 24 -6.32 -35.17 -121.33
CA PHE A 24 -6.57 -33.90 -120.66
C PHE A 24 -7.77 -33.14 -121.26
N GLU A 25 -8.05 -33.27 -122.56
CA GLU A 25 -9.29 -32.78 -123.17
C GLU A 25 -10.52 -33.46 -122.56
N ASP A 26 -10.51 -34.80 -122.51
CA ASP A 26 -11.58 -35.61 -121.95
C ASP A 26 -11.76 -35.36 -120.45
N CYS A 27 -10.67 -35.20 -119.69
CA CYS A 27 -10.74 -34.78 -118.28
C CYS A 27 -11.34 -33.37 -118.12
N THR A 28 -10.95 -32.40 -118.96
CA THR A 28 -11.48 -31.04 -118.91
C THR A 28 -12.97 -31.01 -119.27
N ASN A 29 -13.37 -31.78 -120.28
CA ASN A 29 -14.77 -31.97 -120.67
C ASN A 29 -15.57 -32.68 -119.57
N ALA A 30 -15.02 -33.72 -118.95
CA ALA A 30 -15.65 -34.42 -117.82
C ALA A 30 -15.85 -33.51 -116.61
N LEU A 31 -14.89 -32.61 -116.30
CA LEU A 31 -15.05 -31.60 -115.25
C LEU A 31 -16.12 -30.55 -115.59
N VAL A 32 -16.27 -30.17 -116.86
CA VAL A 32 -17.36 -29.30 -117.32
C VAL A 32 -18.72 -29.99 -117.18
N ILE A 33 -18.81 -31.27 -117.53
CA ILE A 33 -20.03 -32.09 -117.35
C ILE A 33 -20.35 -32.24 -115.85
N TYR A 34 -19.37 -32.57 -115.02
CA TYR A 34 -19.51 -32.70 -113.56
C TYR A 34 -19.99 -31.38 -112.93
N ARG A 35 -19.46 -30.24 -113.38
CA ARG A 35 -19.93 -28.91 -112.96
C ARG A 35 -21.40 -28.69 -113.30
N GLU A 36 -21.85 -29.00 -114.52
CA GLU A 36 -23.25 -28.78 -114.90
C GLU A 36 -24.22 -29.79 -114.27
N THR A 37 -23.78 -31.01 -113.91
CA THR A 37 -24.61 -31.93 -113.11
C THR A 37 -24.77 -31.44 -111.67
N LEU A 38 -23.69 -30.99 -111.01
CA LEU A 38 -23.75 -30.38 -109.66
C LEU A 38 -24.69 -29.16 -109.63
N LYS A 39 -24.57 -28.27 -110.61
CA LYS A 39 -25.40 -27.06 -110.80
C LYS A 39 -26.88 -27.37 -111.07
N ARG A 40 -27.20 -28.61 -111.48
CA ARG A 40 -28.58 -29.09 -111.71
C ARG A 40 -29.19 -29.68 -110.44
N ILE A 41 -28.38 -30.31 -109.58
CA ILE A 41 -28.81 -30.86 -108.28
C ILE A 41 -29.09 -29.74 -107.27
N PHE A 42 -28.19 -28.74 -107.15
CA PHE A 42 -28.28 -27.69 -106.13
C PHE A 42 -29.16 -26.48 -106.49
N LYS A 43 -29.89 -26.51 -107.61
CA LYS A 43 -30.80 -25.42 -108.04
C LYS A 43 -32.04 -25.24 -107.13
N ARG A 44 -32.18 -26.01 -106.05
CA ARG A 44 -33.37 -26.09 -105.18
C ARG A 44 -33.15 -25.57 -103.74
N SER A 45 -32.24 -24.61 -103.55
CA SER A 45 -32.35 -23.65 -102.44
C SER A 45 -31.71 -22.33 -102.84
N LYS A 46 -32.56 -21.32 -103.06
CA LYS A 46 -32.14 -19.92 -103.03
C LYS A 46 -32.86 -19.27 -101.86
N ASN A 47 -32.15 -19.07 -100.76
CA ASN A 47 -32.09 -17.79 -100.04
C ASN A 47 -31.16 -17.89 -98.82
N THR A 48 -30.78 -16.71 -98.31
CA THR A 48 -30.13 -16.46 -97.01
C THR A 48 -28.60 -16.53 -96.97
N THR A 49 -28.01 -15.35 -97.12
CA THR A 49 -26.61 -15.02 -96.79
C THR A 49 -26.49 -14.73 -95.29
N VAL A 50 -25.91 -15.62 -94.48
CA VAL A 50 -25.35 -15.25 -93.16
C VAL A 50 -24.09 -16.09 -92.82
N PRO A 51 -22.87 -15.67 -93.22
CA PRO A 51 -21.64 -16.41 -92.90
C PRO A 51 -21.23 -16.42 -91.42
N TYR A 52 -21.79 -15.52 -90.60
CA TYR A 52 -21.27 -15.21 -89.26
C TYR A 52 -21.65 -16.23 -88.17
N VAL A 53 -22.82 -16.86 -88.29
CA VAL A 53 -23.43 -17.70 -87.22
C VAL A 53 -22.64 -18.99 -86.95
N LEU A 54 -21.84 -19.47 -87.92
CA LEU A 54 -21.15 -20.75 -87.80
C LEU A 54 -20.07 -20.74 -86.70
N TYR A 55 -19.40 -19.61 -86.48
CA TYR A 55 -18.31 -19.50 -85.50
C TYR A 55 -18.82 -19.42 -84.05
N GLU A 56 -19.96 -18.75 -83.82
CA GLU A 56 -20.55 -18.63 -82.49
C GLU A 56 -21.19 -19.96 -82.03
N LEU A 57 -21.93 -20.64 -82.91
CA LEU A 57 -22.59 -21.91 -82.57
C LEU A 57 -21.61 -23.07 -82.33
N GLN A 58 -20.42 -23.06 -82.96
CA GLN A 58 -19.42 -24.10 -82.77
C GLN A 58 -18.62 -23.95 -81.47
N ASN A 59 -18.71 -22.79 -80.81
CA ASN A 59 -18.03 -22.45 -79.56
C ASN A 59 -18.93 -22.50 -78.31
N LEU A 60 -20.24 -22.79 -78.47
CA LEU A 60 -21.13 -23.07 -77.34
C LEU A 60 -20.74 -24.40 -76.66
N GLU A 61 -20.50 -24.33 -75.34
CA GLU A 61 -20.23 -25.52 -74.52
C GLU A 61 -21.43 -26.48 -74.54
N THR A 62 -21.16 -27.77 -74.34
CA THR A 62 -22.14 -28.86 -74.57
C THR A 62 -23.40 -28.81 -73.69
N THR A 63 -23.43 -27.93 -72.68
CA THR A 63 -24.53 -27.69 -71.76
C THR A 63 -25.74 -26.97 -72.37
N ASP A 64 -25.54 -26.08 -73.37
CA ASP A 64 -26.64 -25.29 -73.97
C ASP A 64 -27.34 -25.96 -75.17
N LYS A 65 -26.99 -27.21 -75.50
CA LYS A 65 -27.57 -27.96 -76.63
C LYS A 65 -29.07 -28.31 -76.49
N ARG A 66 -29.71 -27.95 -75.37
CA ARG A 66 -31.15 -28.20 -75.12
C ARG A 66 -32.07 -27.04 -75.51
N VAL A 67 -31.54 -25.90 -75.96
CA VAL A 67 -32.31 -24.67 -76.27
C VAL A 67 -32.40 -24.37 -77.78
N LEU A 68 -31.81 -25.22 -78.64
CA LEU A 68 -31.88 -25.07 -80.10
C LEU A 68 -33.18 -25.69 -80.66
N ASN A 69 -34.08 -24.85 -81.18
CA ASN A 69 -35.25 -25.28 -81.95
C ASN A 69 -34.84 -26.11 -83.19
N GLU A 70 -35.71 -27.02 -83.62
CA GLU A 70 -35.50 -27.87 -84.80
C GLU A 70 -35.20 -27.05 -86.08
N ASP A 71 -35.85 -25.89 -86.23
CA ASP A 71 -35.60 -24.95 -87.34
C ASP A 71 -34.17 -24.40 -87.38
N MET A 72 -33.55 -24.07 -86.23
CA MET A 72 -32.14 -23.63 -86.22
C MET A 72 -31.20 -24.79 -86.56
N THR A 73 -31.51 -26.01 -86.11
CA THR A 73 -30.71 -27.20 -86.44
C THR A 73 -30.78 -27.51 -87.94
N LYS A 74 -31.95 -27.34 -88.56
CA LYS A 74 -32.17 -27.46 -90.00
C LYS A 74 -31.44 -26.36 -90.79
N MET A 75 -31.52 -25.10 -90.33
CA MET A 75 -30.84 -23.97 -90.96
C MET A 75 -29.31 -24.10 -90.93
N VAL A 76 -28.73 -24.61 -89.84
CA VAL A 76 -27.30 -24.92 -89.74
C VAL A 76 -26.91 -26.02 -90.74
N LYS A 77 -27.75 -27.06 -90.88
CA LYS A 77 -27.50 -28.15 -91.84
C LYS A 77 -27.56 -27.66 -93.30
N ASP A 78 -28.59 -26.90 -93.67
CA ASP A 78 -28.74 -26.32 -95.00
C ASP A 78 -27.55 -25.37 -95.33
N MET A 79 -27.05 -24.61 -94.34
CA MET A 79 -25.84 -23.78 -94.51
C MET A 79 -24.55 -24.59 -94.67
N GLN A 80 -24.40 -25.71 -93.95
CA GLN A 80 -23.26 -26.63 -94.14
C GLN A 80 -23.30 -27.26 -95.53
N GLU A 81 -24.47 -27.71 -95.98
CA GLU A 81 -24.67 -28.25 -97.33
C GLU A 81 -24.32 -27.20 -98.40
N GLN A 82 -24.76 -25.95 -98.25
CA GLN A 82 -24.39 -24.85 -99.15
C GLN A 82 -22.89 -24.50 -99.12
N ALA A 83 -22.23 -24.56 -97.95
CA ALA A 83 -20.80 -24.31 -97.82
C ALA A 83 -19.96 -25.42 -98.51
N THR A 84 -20.37 -26.69 -98.37
CA THR A 84 -19.74 -27.81 -99.08
C THR A 84 -19.91 -27.72 -100.60
N TYR A 85 -21.09 -27.31 -101.10
CA TYR A 85 -21.30 -27.02 -102.51
C TYR A 85 -20.36 -25.90 -103.03
N ASN A 86 -20.27 -24.78 -102.31
CA ASN A 86 -19.41 -23.66 -102.71
C ASN A 86 -17.92 -24.07 -102.73
N LYS A 87 -17.47 -24.85 -101.75
CA LYS A 87 -16.12 -25.43 -101.74
C LYS A 87 -15.90 -26.32 -102.98
N LEU A 88 -16.79 -27.28 -103.23
CA LEU A 88 -16.67 -28.20 -104.36
C LEU A 88 -16.69 -27.48 -105.72
N GLN A 89 -17.47 -26.41 -105.86
CA GLN A 89 -17.48 -25.57 -107.05
C GLN A 89 -16.14 -24.83 -107.25
N ASN A 90 -15.55 -24.29 -106.19
CA ASN A 90 -14.26 -23.61 -106.25
C ASN A 90 -13.12 -24.59 -106.52
N ASP A 91 -13.12 -25.76 -105.87
CA ASP A 91 -12.16 -26.84 -106.09
C ASP A 91 -12.24 -27.35 -107.55
N SER A 92 -13.46 -27.47 -108.12
CA SER A 92 -13.66 -27.83 -109.53
C SER A 92 -13.10 -26.79 -110.51
N LEU A 93 -13.29 -25.49 -110.24
CA LEU A 93 -12.70 -24.41 -111.04
C LEU A 93 -11.18 -24.37 -110.93
N TYR A 94 -10.64 -24.64 -109.74
CA TYR A 94 -9.22 -24.69 -109.46
C TYR A 94 -8.53 -25.84 -110.20
N VAL A 95 -9.06 -27.06 -110.09
CA VAL A 95 -8.55 -28.23 -110.82
C VAL A 95 -8.65 -28.03 -112.33
N LYS A 96 -9.76 -27.45 -112.83
CA LYS A 96 -9.89 -27.10 -114.24
C LYS A 96 -8.76 -26.13 -114.68
N GLY A 97 -8.52 -25.06 -113.93
CA GLY A 97 -7.47 -24.09 -114.24
C GLY A 97 -6.05 -24.65 -114.16
N ILE A 98 -5.82 -25.73 -113.39
CA ILE A 98 -4.56 -26.48 -113.39
C ILE A 98 -4.47 -27.39 -114.62
N MET A 99 -5.56 -28.09 -114.99
CA MET A 99 -5.60 -28.96 -116.17
C MET A 99 -5.40 -28.17 -117.48
N GLU A 100 -5.99 -26.98 -117.60
CA GLU A 100 -5.78 -26.11 -118.77
C GLU A 100 -4.31 -25.67 -118.88
N LYS A 101 -3.67 -25.26 -117.79
CA LYS A 101 -2.23 -24.91 -117.78
C LYS A 101 -1.32 -26.11 -118.05
N LEU A 102 -1.66 -27.29 -117.53
CA LEU A 102 -0.92 -28.53 -117.76
C LEU A 102 -1.02 -29.00 -119.22
N LYS A 103 -2.20 -28.84 -119.85
CA LYS A 103 -2.41 -29.07 -121.29
C LYS A 103 -1.51 -28.15 -122.13
N GLU A 104 -1.35 -26.88 -121.75
CA GLU A 104 -0.44 -25.95 -122.43
C GLU A 104 1.03 -26.31 -122.22
N GLU A 105 1.43 -26.64 -120.98
CA GLU A 105 2.79 -27.05 -120.64
C GLU A 105 3.24 -28.33 -121.37
N ILE A 106 2.37 -29.35 -121.43
CA ILE A 106 2.65 -30.60 -122.14
C ILE A 106 2.74 -30.39 -123.66
N ARG A 107 1.93 -29.47 -124.21
CA ARG A 107 1.95 -29.09 -125.64
C ARG A 107 3.25 -28.35 -126.03
N GLU A 108 3.80 -27.54 -125.14
CA GLU A 108 4.92 -26.62 -125.44
C GLU A 108 6.28 -27.10 -124.98
N ARG A 109 6.36 -27.86 -123.87
CA ARG A 109 7.62 -28.23 -123.20
C ARG A 109 7.73 -29.71 -122.84
N GLY A 110 6.63 -30.46 -122.88
CA GLY A 110 6.61 -31.89 -122.52
C GLY A 110 6.94 -32.19 -121.05
N SER A 111 6.88 -31.18 -120.18
CA SER A 111 7.18 -31.27 -118.75
C SER A 111 5.89 -31.27 -117.89
N PHE A 112 6.05 -31.50 -116.59
CA PHE A 112 4.99 -31.49 -115.58
C PHE A 112 5.32 -30.51 -114.42
N ASP A 113 6.05 -29.43 -114.68
CA ASP A 113 6.53 -28.51 -113.65
C ASP A 113 5.40 -27.69 -113.01
N VAL A 114 4.34 -27.36 -113.76
CA VAL A 114 3.13 -26.72 -113.18
C VAL A 114 2.50 -27.65 -112.15
N LEU A 115 2.33 -28.93 -112.46
CA LEU A 115 1.75 -29.90 -111.53
C LEU A 115 2.70 -30.15 -110.34
N THR A 116 4.00 -30.20 -110.56
CA THR A 116 5.00 -30.44 -109.51
C THR A 116 5.06 -29.28 -108.51
N LYS A 117 5.16 -28.04 -108.98
CA LYS A 117 5.12 -26.83 -108.13
C LYS A 117 3.79 -26.68 -107.41
N GLU A 118 2.69 -27.11 -108.02
CA GLU A 118 1.37 -27.08 -107.39
C GLU A 118 1.24 -28.15 -106.30
N ILE A 119 1.78 -29.35 -106.51
CA ILE A 119 1.88 -30.38 -105.47
C ILE A 119 2.79 -29.90 -104.33
N GLU A 120 3.95 -29.30 -104.62
CA GLU A 120 4.84 -28.71 -103.61
C GLU A 120 4.11 -27.64 -102.80
N ARG A 121 3.39 -26.72 -103.45
CA ARG A 121 2.58 -25.68 -102.78
C ARG A 121 1.47 -26.25 -101.91
N ILE A 122 0.81 -27.33 -102.35
CA ILE A 122 -0.20 -28.04 -101.55
C ILE A 122 0.45 -28.75 -100.35
N VAL A 123 1.66 -29.29 -100.50
CA VAL A 123 2.40 -29.96 -99.43
C VAL A 123 2.95 -28.96 -98.41
N THR A 124 3.50 -27.81 -98.81
CA THR A 124 3.94 -26.77 -97.86
C THR A 124 2.74 -26.21 -97.10
N ARG A 125 1.67 -25.85 -97.81
CA ARG A 125 0.42 -25.38 -97.20
C ARG A 125 -0.16 -26.41 -96.23
N ARG A 126 -0.16 -27.71 -96.57
CA ARG A 126 -0.62 -28.75 -95.65
C ARG A 126 0.22 -28.80 -94.38
N LYS A 127 1.55 -28.71 -94.48
CA LYS A 127 2.45 -28.68 -93.31
C LYS A 127 2.22 -27.45 -92.44
N GLU A 128 1.95 -26.29 -93.04
CA GLU A 128 1.56 -25.07 -92.34
C GLU A 128 0.20 -25.24 -91.64
N GLU A 129 -0.80 -25.81 -92.31
CA GLU A 129 -2.11 -26.14 -91.72
C GLU A 129 -2.01 -27.18 -90.58
N GLU A 130 -1.13 -28.19 -90.72
CA GLU A 130 -0.83 -29.19 -89.68
C GLU A 130 -0.13 -28.54 -88.47
N ALA A 131 0.88 -27.70 -88.67
CA ALA A 131 1.57 -26.98 -87.60
C ALA A 131 0.63 -26.01 -86.84
N LEU A 132 -0.20 -25.25 -87.56
CA LEU A 132 -1.23 -24.38 -86.96
C LEU A 132 -2.29 -25.20 -86.21
N PHE A 133 -2.63 -26.41 -86.67
CA PHE A 133 -3.53 -27.30 -85.95
C PHE A 133 -2.89 -27.80 -84.66
N GLU A 134 -1.63 -28.24 -84.68
CA GLU A 134 -0.89 -28.64 -83.48
C GLU A 134 -0.83 -27.49 -82.47
N GLU A 135 -0.44 -26.28 -82.89
CA GLU A 135 -0.44 -25.07 -82.04
C GLU A 135 -1.84 -24.75 -81.48
N CYS A 136 -2.89 -24.85 -82.31
CA CYS A 136 -4.26 -24.66 -81.84
C CYS A 136 -4.66 -25.71 -80.79
N THR A 137 -4.26 -26.97 -80.95
CA THR A 137 -4.55 -28.02 -79.96
C THR A 137 -3.76 -27.85 -78.65
N THR A 138 -2.49 -27.41 -78.70
CA THR A 138 -1.70 -27.14 -77.50
C THR A 138 -2.23 -25.91 -76.78
N MET A 139 -2.51 -24.81 -77.50
CA MET A 139 -3.13 -23.61 -76.93
C MET A 139 -4.54 -23.88 -76.36
N LYS A 140 -5.31 -24.80 -76.95
CA LYS A 140 -6.60 -25.23 -76.39
C LYS A 140 -6.44 -26.05 -75.10
N LYS A 141 -5.40 -26.90 -75.00
CA LYS A 141 -5.07 -27.64 -73.76
C LYS A 141 -4.62 -26.69 -72.65
N THR A 142 -3.67 -25.80 -72.92
CA THR A 142 -3.20 -24.83 -71.91
C THR A 142 -4.31 -23.88 -71.47
N ALA A 143 -5.19 -23.44 -72.39
CA ALA A 143 -6.37 -22.64 -72.03
C ALA A 143 -7.35 -23.42 -71.13
N MET A 144 -7.51 -24.73 -71.33
CA MET A 144 -8.34 -25.59 -70.46
C MET A 144 -7.70 -25.78 -69.08
N GLU A 145 -6.40 -26.05 -69.02
CA GLU A 145 -5.63 -26.18 -67.78
C GLU A 145 -5.67 -24.88 -66.97
N LEU A 146 -5.47 -23.72 -67.61
CA LEU A 146 -5.56 -22.40 -66.97
C LEU A 146 -6.97 -22.08 -66.48
N ARG A 147 -8.03 -22.51 -67.18
CA ARG A 147 -9.42 -22.40 -66.69
C ARG A 147 -9.64 -23.28 -65.46
N GLN A 148 -9.08 -24.49 -65.45
CA GLN A 148 -9.21 -25.42 -64.33
C GLN A 148 -8.45 -24.93 -63.09
N THR A 149 -7.21 -24.45 -63.23
CA THR A 149 -6.46 -23.88 -62.10
C THR A 149 -7.15 -22.62 -61.57
N LEU A 150 -7.63 -21.73 -62.43
CA LEU A 150 -8.39 -20.54 -62.04
C LEU A 150 -9.72 -20.88 -61.34
N ALA A 151 -10.39 -21.97 -61.72
CA ALA A 151 -11.58 -22.47 -61.01
C ALA A 151 -11.23 -23.03 -59.63
N ASN A 152 -10.17 -23.85 -59.53
CA ASN A 152 -9.69 -24.43 -58.28
C ASN A 152 -9.23 -23.34 -57.28
N GLU A 153 -8.48 -22.34 -57.76
CA GLU A 153 -8.04 -21.19 -56.95
C GLU A 153 -9.21 -20.34 -56.46
N LYS A 154 -10.26 -20.14 -57.29
CA LYS A 154 -11.49 -19.48 -56.85
C LYS A 154 -12.16 -20.26 -55.71
N MET A 155 -12.35 -21.57 -55.86
CA MET A 155 -12.95 -22.43 -54.82
C MET A 155 -12.12 -22.43 -53.52
N SER A 156 -10.79 -22.50 -53.63
CA SER A 156 -9.85 -22.44 -52.50
C SER A 156 -9.94 -21.10 -51.76
N ASN A 157 -9.90 -19.99 -52.50
CA ASN A 157 -10.02 -18.63 -51.95
C ASN A 157 -11.41 -18.39 -51.33
N GLU A 158 -12.48 -18.93 -51.89
CA GLU A 158 -13.82 -18.87 -51.30
C GLU A 158 -13.92 -19.66 -50.00
N ALA A 159 -13.30 -20.84 -49.91
CA ALA A 159 -13.21 -21.63 -48.69
C ALA A 159 -12.40 -20.93 -47.58
N GLU A 160 -11.24 -20.34 -47.91
CA GLU A 160 -10.47 -19.59 -46.91
C GLU A 160 -11.19 -18.29 -46.52
N ARG A 161 -11.89 -17.62 -47.45
CA ARG A 161 -12.75 -16.46 -47.13
C ARG A 161 -13.93 -16.81 -46.23
N THR A 162 -14.53 -18.00 -46.32
CA THR A 162 -15.57 -18.42 -45.37
C THR A 162 -14.97 -18.79 -44.02
N ARG A 163 -13.84 -19.50 -43.99
CA ARG A 163 -13.08 -19.80 -42.76
C ARG A 163 -12.69 -18.54 -41.99
N LEU A 164 -12.07 -17.56 -42.65
CA LEU A 164 -11.66 -16.29 -42.03
C LEU A 164 -12.86 -15.47 -41.54
N ARG A 165 -14.01 -15.51 -42.25
CA ARG A 165 -15.26 -14.88 -41.79
C ARG A 165 -15.80 -15.53 -40.52
N ASN A 166 -15.72 -16.86 -40.41
CA ASN A 166 -16.14 -17.57 -39.20
C ASN A 166 -15.23 -17.23 -38.01
N ILE A 167 -13.90 -17.26 -38.20
CA ILE A 167 -12.93 -16.88 -37.16
C ILE A 167 -13.15 -15.43 -36.70
N LEU A 168 -13.40 -14.50 -37.63
CA LEU A 168 -13.69 -13.10 -37.30
C LEU A 168 -15.00 -12.97 -36.49
N LEU A 169 -16.03 -13.75 -36.81
CA LEU A 169 -17.29 -13.79 -36.06
C LEU A 169 -17.08 -14.35 -34.64
N ASP A 170 -16.32 -15.44 -34.50
CA ASP A 170 -16.03 -16.05 -33.20
C ASP A 170 -15.22 -15.11 -32.30
N LEU A 171 -14.15 -14.49 -32.82
CA LEU A 171 -13.36 -13.48 -32.11
C LEU A 171 -14.19 -12.25 -31.73
N LYS A 172 -15.13 -11.82 -32.59
CA LYS A 172 -16.05 -10.73 -32.27
C LYS A 172 -16.98 -11.12 -31.11
N ASN A 173 -17.57 -12.32 -31.16
CA ASN A 173 -18.44 -12.85 -30.10
C ASN A 173 -17.68 -13.00 -28.77
N GLU A 174 -16.42 -13.43 -28.80
CA GLU A 174 -15.55 -13.52 -27.62
C GLU A 174 -15.25 -12.13 -27.03
N ASN A 175 -14.90 -11.15 -27.87
CA ASN A 175 -14.67 -9.77 -27.44
C ASN A 175 -15.93 -9.13 -26.83
N GLU A 176 -17.12 -9.40 -27.38
CA GLU A 176 -18.39 -8.95 -26.80
C GLU A 176 -18.68 -9.61 -25.44
N LYS A 177 -18.41 -10.91 -25.29
CA LYS A 177 -18.50 -11.61 -23.98
C LYS A 177 -17.54 -11.02 -22.95
N LEU A 178 -16.27 -10.84 -23.31
CA LEU A 178 -15.24 -10.26 -22.42
C LEU A 178 -15.60 -8.84 -21.99
N LYS A 179 -16.16 -8.03 -22.89
CA LYS A 179 -16.68 -6.70 -22.55
C LYS A 179 -17.81 -6.76 -21.53
N ILE A 180 -18.79 -7.65 -21.72
CA ILE A 180 -19.90 -7.84 -20.75
C ILE A 180 -19.38 -8.30 -19.38
N VAL A 181 -18.43 -9.24 -19.35
CA VAL A 181 -17.82 -9.71 -18.10
C VAL A 181 -17.08 -8.57 -17.40
N SER A 182 -16.22 -7.84 -18.12
CA SER A 182 -15.48 -6.68 -17.59
C SER A 182 -16.42 -5.59 -17.04
N ASP A 183 -17.51 -5.26 -17.76
CA ASP A 183 -18.52 -4.31 -17.30
C ASP A 183 -19.22 -4.76 -16.01
N ILE A 184 -19.43 -6.08 -15.82
CA ILE A 184 -20.04 -6.65 -14.60
C ILE A 184 -19.03 -6.66 -13.45
N GLU A 185 -17.79 -7.11 -13.69
CA GLU A 185 -16.70 -7.12 -12.70
C GLU A 185 -16.38 -5.71 -12.20
N HIS A 186 -16.35 -4.73 -13.11
CA HIS A 186 -16.16 -3.32 -12.76
C HIS A 186 -17.32 -2.82 -11.87
N LYS A 187 -18.57 -3.05 -12.25
CA LYS A 187 -19.75 -2.67 -11.43
C LYS A 187 -19.76 -3.34 -10.06
N TYR A 188 -19.37 -4.62 -9.99
CA TYR A 188 -19.24 -5.35 -8.72
C TYR A 188 -18.13 -4.75 -7.85
N SER A 189 -16.94 -4.52 -8.42
CA SER A 189 -15.80 -3.91 -7.74
C SER A 189 -16.13 -2.51 -7.21
N CYS A 190 -16.81 -1.67 -8.01
CA CYS A 190 -17.29 -0.36 -7.56
C CYS A 190 -18.24 -0.46 -6.37
N LYS A 191 -19.29 -1.31 -6.45
CA LYS A 191 -20.25 -1.50 -5.35
C LYS A 191 -19.60 -2.09 -4.10
N TRP A 192 -18.68 -3.03 -4.25
CA TRP A 192 -17.94 -3.63 -3.14
C TRP A 192 -17.03 -2.61 -2.44
N ASN A 193 -16.29 -1.80 -3.21
CA ASN A 193 -15.48 -0.72 -2.67
C ASN A 193 -16.34 0.35 -2.00
N GLU A 194 -17.47 0.73 -2.59
CA GLU A 194 -18.41 1.67 -1.99
C GLU A 194 -18.94 1.16 -0.65
N ALA A 195 -19.46 -0.07 -0.60
CA ALA A 195 -19.95 -0.69 0.63
C ALA A 195 -18.86 -0.78 1.71
N LYS A 196 -17.62 -1.11 1.32
CA LYS A 196 -16.46 -1.15 2.22
C LYS A 196 -16.09 0.24 2.76
N CYS A 197 -16.15 1.28 1.93
CA CYS A 197 -15.96 2.66 2.34
C CYS A 197 -17.08 3.15 3.28
N GLN A 198 -18.34 2.82 3.00
CA GLN A 198 -19.48 3.12 3.88
C GLN A 198 -19.33 2.41 5.24
N GLN A 199 -19.02 1.11 5.25
CA GLN A 199 -18.78 0.33 6.47
C GLN A 199 -17.63 0.90 7.31
N ASN A 200 -16.49 1.23 6.66
CA ASN A 200 -15.37 1.87 7.34
C ASN A 200 -15.75 3.25 7.90
N SER A 201 -16.52 4.06 7.17
CA SER A 201 -17.02 5.36 7.64
C SER A 201 -17.90 5.21 8.88
N ILE A 202 -18.82 4.24 8.89
CA ILE A 202 -19.67 3.94 10.04
C ILE A 202 -18.81 3.49 11.24
N ARG A 203 -17.86 2.56 11.04
CA ARG A 203 -16.94 2.12 12.10
C ARG A 203 -16.15 3.28 12.69
N CYS A 204 -15.57 4.14 11.86
CA CYS A 204 -14.83 5.32 12.32
C CYS A 204 -15.71 6.31 13.08
N LYS A 205 -16.97 6.51 12.67
CA LYS A 205 -17.95 7.34 13.41
C LYS A 205 -18.32 6.75 14.77
N GLU A 206 -18.47 5.43 14.87
CA GLU A 206 -18.78 4.75 16.12
C GLU A 206 -17.60 4.81 17.10
N GLU A 207 -16.40 4.49 16.63
CA GLU A 207 -15.16 4.61 17.40
C GLU A 207 -14.93 6.05 17.88
N TRP A 208 -15.16 7.05 17.00
CA TRP A 208 -15.08 8.46 17.37
C TRP A 208 -16.13 8.83 18.43
N ARG A 209 -17.38 8.35 18.31
CA ARG A 209 -18.42 8.60 19.32
C ARG A 209 -18.05 7.96 20.66
N ARG A 210 -17.51 6.74 20.66
CA ARG A 210 -17.04 6.07 21.89
C ARG A 210 -15.91 6.86 22.55
N LEU A 211 -14.89 7.25 21.77
CA LEU A 211 -13.76 8.04 22.26
C LEU A 211 -14.19 9.41 22.78
N LYS A 212 -15.09 10.10 22.06
CA LYS A 212 -15.65 11.38 22.49
C LYS A 212 -16.42 11.24 23.80
N LYS A 213 -17.28 10.22 23.94
CA LYS A 213 -17.94 9.93 25.21
C LYS A 213 -16.93 9.69 26.34
N THR A 214 -15.91 8.86 26.14
CA THR A 214 -14.91 8.61 27.18
C THR A 214 -14.10 9.85 27.55
N LEU A 215 -13.88 10.77 26.61
CA LEU A 215 -13.23 12.07 26.87
C LEU A 215 -14.13 12.97 27.72
N ASP A 216 -15.42 13.03 27.40
CA ASP A 216 -16.40 13.82 28.15
C ASP A 216 -16.61 13.24 29.57
N ASP A 217 -16.70 11.91 29.70
CA ASP A 217 -16.76 11.19 30.98
C ASP A 217 -15.46 11.35 31.82
N LEU A 218 -14.31 11.63 31.19
CA LEU A 218 -13.05 11.95 31.89
C LEU A 218 -13.01 13.40 32.34
N HIS A 219 -13.39 14.33 31.48
CA HIS A 219 -13.39 15.76 31.76
C HIS A 219 -14.40 16.15 32.85
N GLU A 220 -15.54 15.44 32.94
CA GLU A 220 -16.48 15.65 34.06
C GLU A 220 -15.91 15.14 35.39
N ARG A 221 -15.16 14.03 35.38
CA ARG A 221 -14.46 13.54 36.59
C ARG A 221 -13.35 14.50 37.03
N GLU A 222 -12.58 15.03 36.07
CA GLU A 222 -11.54 16.05 36.30
C GLU A 222 -12.12 17.29 37.00
N LYS A 223 -13.26 17.82 36.54
CA LYS A 223 -13.95 18.94 37.21
C LYS A 223 -14.42 18.61 38.63
N ILE A 224 -14.98 17.42 38.83
CA ILE A 224 -15.43 16.98 40.16
C ILE A 224 -14.23 16.88 41.10
N GLU A 225 -13.10 16.33 40.62
CA GLU A 225 -11.86 16.24 41.38
C GLU A 225 -11.25 17.63 41.69
N GLU A 226 -11.30 18.58 40.75
CA GLU A 226 -10.89 19.98 40.97
C GLU A 226 -11.77 20.66 42.05
N ILE A 227 -13.09 20.49 41.98
CA ILE A 227 -14.03 21.03 42.98
C ILE A 227 -13.77 20.40 44.36
N VAL A 228 -13.64 19.07 44.45
CA VAL A 228 -13.38 18.38 45.72
C VAL A 228 -12.00 18.76 46.29
N SER A 229 -10.99 18.91 45.44
CA SER A 229 -9.65 19.35 45.83
C SER A 229 -9.65 20.77 46.39
N THR A 230 -10.34 21.71 45.71
CA THR A 230 -10.46 23.09 46.19
C THR A 230 -11.22 23.16 47.52
N GLU A 231 -12.34 22.45 47.67
CA GLU A 231 -13.09 22.39 48.94
C GLU A 231 -12.29 21.74 50.08
N LEU A 232 -11.52 20.67 49.78
CA LEU A 232 -10.64 20.05 50.78
C LEU A 232 -9.53 21.01 51.23
N ILE A 233 -8.93 21.76 50.30
CA ILE A 233 -7.92 22.77 50.61
C ILE A 233 -8.51 23.90 51.45
N THR A 234 -9.72 24.40 51.14
CA THR A 234 -10.35 25.46 51.94
C THR A 234 -10.71 24.98 53.34
N PHE A 235 -11.26 23.77 53.49
CA PHE A 235 -11.55 23.15 54.78
C PHE A 235 -10.28 22.99 55.63
N LEU A 236 -9.21 22.40 55.08
CA LEU A 236 -7.95 22.21 55.80
C LEU A 236 -7.31 23.55 56.19
N THR A 237 -7.38 24.55 55.33
CA THR A 237 -6.88 25.90 55.62
C THR A 237 -7.65 26.55 56.78
N GLN A 238 -8.98 26.38 56.82
CA GLN A 238 -9.82 26.88 57.91
C GLN A 238 -9.56 26.16 59.25
N ASP A 239 -9.36 24.85 59.23
CA ASP A 239 -9.06 24.07 60.45
C ASP A 239 -7.66 24.39 60.99
N ILE A 240 -6.64 24.50 60.12
CA ILE A 240 -5.30 24.98 60.49
C ILE A 240 -5.41 26.36 61.17
N ALA A 241 -6.08 27.33 60.54
CA ALA A 241 -6.29 28.66 61.13
C ALA A 241 -7.16 28.65 62.42
N SER A 242 -7.95 27.60 62.64
CA SER A 242 -8.69 27.37 63.90
C SER A 242 -7.77 26.86 65.01
N ILE A 243 -6.86 25.94 64.67
CA ILE A 243 -5.85 25.37 65.57
C ILE A 243 -4.81 26.43 65.94
N GLU A 244 -4.30 27.20 64.98
CA GLU A 244 -3.35 28.29 65.20
C GLU A 244 -3.89 29.32 66.19
N ARG A 245 -5.14 29.80 66.01
CA ARG A 245 -5.79 30.71 66.97
C ARG A 245 -5.92 30.12 68.37
N LYS A 246 -6.17 28.82 68.51
CA LYS A 246 -6.18 28.13 69.82
C LYS A 246 -4.77 28.09 70.42
N ILE A 247 -3.74 27.81 69.63
CA ILE A 247 -2.34 27.83 70.07
C ILE A 247 -1.97 29.23 70.57
N GLU A 248 -2.31 30.29 69.82
CA GLU A 248 -2.10 31.69 70.24
C GLU A 248 -2.86 32.04 71.53
N GLU A 249 -4.07 31.53 71.73
CA GLU A 249 -4.83 31.71 72.97
C GLU A 249 -4.16 31.01 74.16
N TRP A 250 -3.76 29.75 74.01
CA TRP A 250 -3.04 29.00 75.02
C TRP A 250 -1.68 29.60 75.35
N GLN A 251 -0.93 30.08 74.35
CA GLN A 251 0.34 30.77 74.55
C GLN A 251 0.15 32.09 75.31
N ARG A 252 -0.83 32.92 74.90
CA ARG A 252 -1.18 34.14 75.65
C ARG A 252 -1.67 33.85 77.07
N ARG A 253 -2.32 32.70 77.32
CA ARG A 253 -2.72 32.26 78.66
C ARG A 253 -1.50 31.86 79.49
N TYR A 254 -0.64 31.01 78.94
CA TYR A 254 0.60 30.57 79.58
C TYR A 254 1.50 31.76 79.95
N ASP A 255 1.68 32.74 79.06
CA ASP A 255 2.46 33.94 79.33
C ASP A 255 1.86 34.82 80.44
N ARG A 256 0.52 34.83 80.61
CA ARG A 256 -0.14 35.51 81.73
C ARG A 256 0.05 34.77 83.04
N GLU A 257 -0.18 33.46 83.05
CA GLU A 257 -0.02 32.61 84.24
C GLU A 257 1.45 32.58 84.70
N LYS A 258 2.40 32.46 83.78
CA LYS A 258 3.84 32.58 84.06
C LYS A 258 4.17 33.92 84.73
N LYS A 259 3.72 35.05 84.17
CA LYS A 259 3.92 36.39 84.75
C LYS A 259 3.22 36.60 86.09
N MET A 260 2.16 35.84 86.40
CA MET A 260 1.51 35.83 87.70
C MET A 260 2.41 35.10 88.71
N TYR A 261 2.78 33.86 88.43
CA TYR A 261 3.63 33.06 89.32
C TYR A 261 5.02 33.66 89.52
N GLU A 262 5.62 34.30 88.50
CA GLU A 262 6.88 35.04 88.64
C GLU A 262 6.77 36.21 89.65
N LYS A 263 5.61 36.87 89.71
CA LYS A 263 5.34 37.92 90.72
C LYS A 263 5.11 37.33 92.11
N GLU A 264 4.28 36.29 92.22
CA GLU A 264 4.04 35.61 93.50
C GLU A 264 5.35 35.08 94.11
N ILE A 265 6.21 34.45 93.30
CA ILE A 265 7.54 34.00 93.73
C ILE A 265 8.40 35.19 94.17
N CYS A 266 8.37 36.31 93.46
CA CYS A 266 9.11 37.52 93.84
C CYS A 266 8.60 38.11 95.18
N GLU A 267 7.28 38.21 95.36
CA GLU A 267 6.65 38.69 96.59
C GLU A 267 6.96 37.77 97.79
N VAL A 268 6.90 36.45 97.60
CA VAL A 268 7.27 35.46 98.63
C VAL A 268 8.76 35.54 98.95
N ASN A 269 9.64 35.71 97.96
CA ASN A 269 11.08 35.89 98.22
C ASN A 269 11.36 37.17 99.03
N ILE A 270 10.70 38.29 98.70
CA ILE A 270 10.80 39.54 99.49
C ILE A 270 10.31 39.31 100.92
N GLN A 271 9.22 38.56 101.12
CA GLN A 271 8.74 38.21 102.46
C GLN A 271 9.71 37.28 103.22
N ILE A 272 10.38 36.36 102.54
CA ILE A 272 11.41 35.50 103.14
C ILE A 272 12.62 36.36 103.55
N GLU A 273 13.10 37.25 102.68
CA GLU A 273 14.22 38.14 102.98
C GLU A 273 13.93 39.10 104.15
N THR A 274 12.72 39.67 104.24
CA THR A 274 12.34 40.52 105.38
C THR A 274 12.27 39.72 106.67
N ARG A 275 11.61 38.54 106.67
CA ARG A 275 11.58 37.68 107.86
C ARG A 275 12.97 37.18 108.28
N GLN A 276 13.89 36.96 107.34
CA GLN A 276 15.29 36.63 107.65
C GLN A 276 16.01 37.80 108.32
N LYS A 277 15.76 39.05 107.90
CA LYS A 277 16.28 40.26 108.56
C LYS A 277 15.70 40.41 109.97
N ASP A 278 14.37 40.30 110.13
CA ASP A 278 13.69 40.35 111.43
C ASP A 278 14.26 39.31 112.42
N LEU A 279 14.51 38.08 111.94
CA LEU A 279 15.12 37.01 112.74
C LEU A 279 16.59 37.27 113.08
N ALA A 280 17.35 37.89 112.17
CA ALA A 280 18.74 38.27 112.42
C ALA A 280 18.83 39.40 113.47
N GLU A 281 17.98 40.42 113.36
CA GLU A 281 17.86 41.51 114.33
C GLU A 281 17.43 40.99 115.71
N LEU A 282 16.39 40.15 115.78
CA LEU A 282 15.94 39.55 117.05
C LEU A 282 16.99 38.62 117.66
N SER A 283 17.74 37.89 116.84
CA SER A 283 18.88 37.06 117.30
C SER A 283 20.02 37.93 117.82
N GLN A 284 20.30 39.07 117.18
CA GLN A 284 21.28 40.04 117.70
C GLN A 284 20.83 40.61 119.05
N GLU A 285 19.59 41.10 119.16
CA GLU A 285 19.04 41.59 120.43
C GLU A 285 19.08 40.51 121.53
N TYR A 286 18.72 39.28 121.20
CA TYR A 286 18.79 38.16 122.15
C TYR A 286 20.22 37.93 122.64
N ASN A 287 21.19 37.92 121.73
CA ASN A 287 22.61 37.77 122.07
C ASN A 287 23.14 38.95 122.91
N GLU A 288 22.69 40.17 122.67
CA GLU A 288 23.04 41.35 123.48
C GLU A 288 22.41 41.28 124.88
N LYS A 289 21.12 40.94 124.98
CA LYS A 289 20.40 40.75 126.25
C LYS A 289 20.99 39.59 127.06
N GLN A 290 21.34 38.48 126.41
CA GLN A 290 21.99 37.33 127.06
C GLN A 290 23.38 37.71 127.59
N LYS A 291 24.22 38.38 126.80
CA LYS A 291 25.51 38.92 127.27
C LYS A 291 25.34 39.82 128.49
N PHE A 292 24.34 40.71 128.47
CA PHE A 292 24.04 41.58 129.61
C PHE A 292 23.65 40.79 130.87
N ILE A 293 22.78 39.78 130.74
CA ILE A 293 22.39 38.89 131.84
C ILE A 293 23.62 38.14 132.38
N ASP A 294 24.45 37.58 131.50
CA ASP A 294 25.66 36.84 131.87
C ASP A 294 26.66 37.74 132.61
N THR A 295 26.88 38.97 132.13
CA THR A 295 27.72 39.96 132.84
C THR A 295 27.14 40.34 134.20
N TYR A 296 25.83 40.56 134.30
CA TYR A 296 25.18 40.90 135.56
C TYR A 296 25.22 39.75 136.58
N LEU A 297 25.07 38.51 136.12
CA LEU A 297 25.23 37.32 136.96
C LEU A 297 26.68 37.15 137.43
N ALA A 298 27.66 37.36 136.55
CA ALA A 298 29.08 37.33 136.89
C ALA A 298 29.47 38.42 137.91
N GLU A 299 28.98 39.66 137.72
CA GLU A 299 29.16 40.76 138.68
C GLU A 299 28.51 40.45 140.03
N LYS A 300 27.29 39.92 140.03
CA LYS A 300 26.58 39.51 141.25
C LYS A 300 27.30 38.38 141.98
N GLU A 301 27.88 37.42 141.27
CA GLU A 301 28.70 36.36 141.85
C GLU A 301 30.03 36.89 142.39
N ALA A 302 30.70 37.78 141.65
CA ALA A 302 31.92 38.45 142.10
C ALA A 302 31.66 39.27 143.38
N LEU A 303 30.55 40.01 143.45
CA LEU A 303 30.14 40.79 144.61
C LEU A 303 29.69 39.90 145.79
N LYS A 304 29.16 38.69 145.52
CA LYS A 304 28.92 37.66 146.54
C LYS A 304 30.24 37.11 147.10
N LYS A 305 31.18 36.73 146.23
CA LYS A 305 32.53 36.27 146.62
C LYS A 305 33.30 37.35 147.40
N GLN A 306 33.19 38.62 147.01
CA GLN A 306 33.76 39.75 147.75
C GLN A 306 33.14 39.88 149.14
N LYS A 307 31.80 39.81 149.27
CA LYS A 307 31.12 39.84 150.57
C LYS A 307 31.50 38.65 151.45
N GLU A 308 31.59 37.44 150.89
CA GLU A 308 32.05 36.24 151.60
C GLU A 308 33.51 36.40 152.07
N HIS A 309 34.38 36.94 151.22
CA HIS A 309 35.77 37.26 151.57
C HIS A 309 35.85 38.33 152.68
N GLU A 310 35.10 39.42 152.58
CA GLU A 310 35.03 40.46 153.62
C GLU A 310 34.49 39.91 154.94
N GLN A 311 33.46 39.05 154.92
CA GLN A 311 32.93 38.40 156.11
C GLN A 311 33.98 37.47 156.73
N HIS A 312 34.70 36.70 155.91
CA HIS A 312 35.81 35.86 156.37
C HIS A 312 36.95 36.69 156.98
N VAL A 313 37.36 37.79 156.34
CA VAL A 313 38.37 38.73 156.84
C VAL A 313 37.91 39.40 158.14
N ARG A 314 36.65 39.85 158.24
CA ARG A 314 36.07 40.37 159.49
C ARG A 314 36.04 39.30 160.58
N GLY A 315 35.67 38.06 160.26
CA GLY A 315 35.70 36.93 161.19
C GLY A 315 37.11 36.68 161.73
N CYS A 316 38.12 36.68 160.86
CA CYS A 316 39.53 36.60 161.25
C CYS A 316 39.97 37.80 162.10
N ALA A 317 39.59 39.04 161.73
CA ALA A 317 39.89 40.24 162.50
C ALA A 317 39.23 40.22 163.89
N ILE A 318 37.99 39.75 164.01
CA ILE A 318 37.28 39.54 165.29
C ILE A 318 37.98 38.46 166.12
N ARG A 319 38.43 37.35 165.52
CA ARG A 319 39.24 36.34 166.22
C ARG A 319 40.56 36.89 166.73
N ILE A 320 41.25 37.72 165.93
CA ILE A 320 42.49 38.41 166.34
C ILE A 320 42.20 39.40 167.48
N GLN A 321 41.15 40.22 167.38
CA GLN A 321 40.74 41.13 168.46
C GLN A 321 40.34 40.39 169.74
N ALA A 322 39.60 39.28 169.64
CA ALA A 322 39.20 38.45 170.78
C ALA A 322 40.41 37.76 171.41
N PHE A 323 41.37 37.29 170.61
CA PHE A 323 42.66 36.80 171.09
C PHE A 323 43.41 37.88 171.86
N TRP A 324 43.57 39.08 171.30
CA TRP A 324 44.23 40.21 171.96
C TRP A 324 43.52 40.66 173.25
N ARG A 325 42.18 40.79 173.24
CA ARG A 325 41.38 41.06 174.45
C ARG A 325 41.60 39.98 175.52
N GLY A 326 41.58 38.70 175.14
CA GLY A 326 41.85 37.58 176.05
C GLY A 326 43.30 37.55 176.56
N VAL A 327 44.28 37.97 175.75
CA VAL A 327 45.68 38.14 176.17
C VAL A 327 45.82 39.29 177.17
N MET A 328 45.16 40.43 176.93
CA MET A 328 45.17 41.57 177.88
C MET A 328 44.64 41.16 179.26
N VAL A 329 43.51 40.45 179.31
CA VAL A 329 42.92 39.94 180.56
C VAL A 329 43.84 38.91 181.23
N ARG A 330 44.32 37.89 180.49
CA ARG A 330 45.14 36.80 181.07
C ARG A 330 46.53 37.26 181.51
N ARG A 331 47.15 38.21 180.81
CA ARG A 331 48.46 38.78 181.18
C ARG A 331 48.36 40.00 182.11
N LYS A 332 47.14 40.39 182.53
CA LYS A 332 46.87 41.51 183.45
C LYS A 332 47.54 42.82 183.00
N LEU A 333 47.38 43.14 181.71
CA LEU A 333 47.87 44.37 181.09
C LEU A 333 46.72 45.38 180.95
N GLY A 334 47.01 46.66 181.19
CA GLY A 334 45.99 47.72 181.17
C GLY A 334 45.07 47.72 182.41
N PRO A 335 43.78 48.06 182.29
CA PRO A 335 42.88 48.37 183.43
C PRO A 335 42.59 47.26 184.46
N TYR A 336 43.24 46.10 184.39
CA TYR A 336 42.91 44.89 185.14
C TYR A 336 43.98 44.43 186.13
N ARG A 337 44.73 45.36 186.76
CA ARG A 337 45.62 45.05 187.90
C ARG A 337 45.38 46.02 189.08
N PRO A 338 44.98 45.53 190.28
CA PRO A 338 44.57 46.36 191.42
C PRO A 338 45.71 46.78 192.37
N GLU A 339 45.44 47.79 193.22
CA GLU A 339 46.39 48.43 194.14
C GLU A 339 46.23 48.04 195.64
N GLU A 340 47.21 48.50 196.45
CA GLU A 340 47.18 48.79 197.90
C GLU A 340 47.66 47.76 198.99
N LYS A 341 48.85 48.09 199.55
CA LYS A 341 49.21 48.25 200.98
C LYS A 341 49.43 47.06 201.97
N LYS A 342 50.16 47.40 203.05
CA LYS A 342 50.98 46.56 203.96
C LYS A 342 50.27 46.13 205.27
N LYS A 343 50.74 45.05 205.93
CA LYS A 343 50.83 44.92 207.41
C LYS A 343 52.10 44.17 207.86
N LYS A 344 52.59 44.46 209.08
CA LYS A 344 53.80 43.89 209.75
C LYS A 344 53.42 43.06 210.98
N ARG A 345 54.15 41.94 211.20
CA ARG A 345 54.62 41.30 212.47
C ARG A 345 55.09 39.87 212.11
N GLN A 346 56.06 39.20 212.75
CA GLN A 346 56.67 39.35 214.09
C GLN A 346 58.10 38.73 214.09
N LEU A 347 58.96 39.05 215.07
CA LEU A 347 60.19 38.30 215.37
C LEU A 347 59.97 37.34 216.55
N LYS A 348 60.55 36.13 216.49
CA LYS A 348 61.17 35.39 217.61
C LYS A 348 62.25 34.46 217.05
N SER A 349 63.32 34.24 217.81
CA SER A 349 64.49 33.43 217.44
C SER A 349 64.45 32.01 218.01
N LYS A 350 65.23 31.08 217.42
CA LYS A 350 66.17 30.20 218.13
C LYS A 350 66.92 29.26 217.18
N LYS A 351 68.22 29.10 217.46
CA LYS A 351 69.17 28.05 217.01
C LYS A 351 69.28 27.76 215.52
#